data_AF-A0A444JIU5-F1
#
_entry.id   AF-A0A444JIU5-F1
#
_cell.length_a   1.000
_cell.length_b   1.000
_cell.length_c   1.000
_cell.angle_alpha   90.00
_cell.angle_beta   90.00
_cell.angle_gamma   90.00
#
_symmetry.space_group_name_H-M   'P 1'
#
loop_
_entity.id
_entity.type
_entity.pdbx_description
1 polymer ?
#
loop_
_entity_poly.entity_id
_entity_poly.type
_entity_poly.pdbx_seq_one_letter_code
_entity_poly.pdbx_strand_id
1 'polypeptide(L)'
;MTFEWILLAFLTLIIIYHHVIYTSIMIWLGRHRSADTSECERNRHFPSIALVMPAHNEELCIEAKLANLLMLDYPAEQLSIWVCCDGCTDQTARIIENWQDKFNAAGIALRVIEETTNHGKLARINQLMTQAKQTSELIALSDVSALISIDALKQAAANFHNPKTGAITCCYLLAEATPGEDQYWQWQNNIRYAESRIGNVMGGNGAFYIMRSKLFAPLPEDTINDDFMLPMMVIKQGYNVIFNQSINSIELTPTDTKNNHQRRQRIGAGNLQQLIRCRFLFKFRQYKTSWLFTSGKGLRTVMPFILVSYFAISSFMAWQGVEIAKGLLALQSSVYLLALLPLTGIHSRPTDKLHYFVGGYFSSLLGMLRYLGGQFRQGWRHLPPLSNYQTQSTQALKRSSDIILSLIGFILTLPLWPILASLIKIDSPGPVFYHQLRVGRITEDKAELFNVIKFRTMTHNAENQSGAVWATQNDPRITPIGRFLRATRLDELPQFINVLRGDMSLIGPRPERPEMCGDLQNALPFYLERTAGLRPGITGLAQVNQGYDSCLDDVKNKIAWDHAYAVALGSPLQWLRMDAYIIFKTVHIMVSKRGQ
;
A
#
# COMPACT_ATOMS: atom_id res chain seq x y z
N MET A 1 39.03 -29.23 -8.55
CA MET A 1 38.13 -28.08 -8.36
C MET A 1 37.11 -28.45 -7.31
N THR A 2 37.02 -27.69 -6.23
CA THR A 2 36.00 -27.93 -5.19
C THR A 2 34.62 -27.51 -5.72
N PHE A 3 33.54 -28.04 -5.13
CA PHE A 3 32.16 -27.79 -5.56
C PHE A 3 31.81 -26.29 -5.62
N GLU A 4 32.40 -25.48 -4.73
CA GLU A 4 32.21 -24.04 -4.65
C GLU A 4 32.66 -23.31 -5.92
N TRP A 5 33.75 -23.75 -6.55
CA TRP A 5 34.24 -23.15 -7.81
C TRP A 5 33.27 -23.38 -8.97
N ILE A 6 32.73 -24.60 -9.07
CA ILE A 6 31.76 -24.95 -10.11
C ILE A 6 30.49 -24.12 -9.92
N LEU A 7 30.03 -24.01 -8.67
CA LEU A 7 28.86 -23.23 -8.32
C LEU A 7 29.05 -21.74 -8.61
N LEU A 8 30.19 -21.15 -8.21
CA LEU A 8 30.50 -19.75 -8.45
C LEU A 8 30.57 -19.44 -9.96
N ALA A 9 31.26 -20.28 -10.74
CA ALA A 9 31.35 -20.12 -12.19
C ALA A 9 29.97 -20.21 -12.87
N PHE A 10 29.13 -21.14 -12.42
CA PHE A 10 27.76 -21.30 -12.91
C PHE A 10 26.89 -20.07 -12.60
N LEU A 11 26.94 -19.55 -11.38
CA LEU A 11 26.20 -18.33 -11.01
C LEU A 11 26.69 -17.11 -11.80
N THR A 12 28.01 -16.95 -12.01
CA THR A 12 28.57 -15.90 -12.86
C THR A 12 28.01 -15.98 -14.28
N LEU A 13 28.00 -17.19 -14.87
CA LEU A 13 27.46 -17.41 -16.21
C LEU A 13 25.98 -17.03 -16.29
N ILE A 14 25.17 -17.38 -15.29
CA ILE A 14 23.75 -17.02 -15.24
C ILE A 14 23.55 -15.50 -15.14
N ILE A 15 24.33 -14.83 -14.28
CA ILE A 15 24.26 -13.37 -14.11
C ILE A 15 24.58 -12.68 -15.44
N ILE A 16 25.68 -13.07 -16.09
CA ILE A 16 26.09 -12.53 -17.40
C ILE A 16 25.02 -12.83 -18.46
N TYR A 17 24.52 -14.06 -18.50
CA TYR A 17 23.49 -14.46 -19.45
C TYR A 17 22.23 -13.60 -19.32
N HIS A 18 21.69 -13.44 -18.12
CA HIS A 18 20.45 -12.68 -17.93
C HIS A 18 20.63 -11.19 -18.23
N HIS A 19 21.70 -10.58 -17.72
CA HIS A 19 21.87 -9.14 -17.81
C HIS A 19 22.41 -8.67 -19.15
N VAL A 20 23.33 -9.43 -19.75
CA VAL A 20 24.03 -9.04 -20.98
C VAL A 20 23.45 -9.77 -22.18
N ILE A 21 23.53 -11.10 -22.19
CA ILE A 21 23.23 -11.90 -23.40
C ILE A 21 21.75 -11.80 -23.76
N TYR A 22 20.86 -12.17 -22.82
CA TYR A 22 19.41 -12.16 -23.04
C TYR A 22 18.91 -10.74 -23.37
N THR A 23 19.30 -9.74 -22.58
CA THR A 23 18.91 -8.35 -22.82
C THR A 23 19.36 -7.85 -24.21
N SER A 24 20.59 -8.18 -24.62
CA SER A 24 21.11 -7.78 -25.93
C SER A 24 20.34 -8.45 -27.08
N ILE A 25 20.02 -9.74 -26.95
CA ILE A 25 19.20 -10.47 -27.93
C ILE A 25 17.83 -9.81 -28.06
N MET A 26 17.16 -9.51 -26.94
CA MET A 26 15.83 -8.90 -26.96
C MET A 26 15.83 -7.49 -27.54
N ILE A 27 16.87 -6.68 -27.25
CA ILE A 27 17.03 -5.35 -27.85
C ILE A 27 17.25 -5.47 -29.36
N TRP A 28 18.11 -6.38 -29.81
CA TRP A 28 18.39 -6.58 -31.23
C TRP A 28 17.13 -7.01 -32.00
N LEU A 29 16.35 -7.94 -31.45
CA LEU A 29 15.08 -8.38 -32.03
C LEU A 29 14.02 -7.27 -32.04
N GLY A 30 14.01 -6.41 -31.01
CA GLY A 30 13.08 -5.29 -30.89
C GLY A 30 13.35 -4.13 -31.86
N ARG A 31 14.59 -3.98 -32.34
CA ARG A 31 14.97 -2.93 -33.31
C ARG A 31 14.46 -3.17 -34.72
N HIS A 32 14.20 -4.43 -35.08
CA HIS A 32 13.72 -4.80 -36.42
C HIS A 32 12.19 -4.74 -36.46
N ARG A 33 11.64 -3.53 -36.33
CA ARG A 33 10.21 -3.29 -36.54
C ARG A 33 9.91 -3.43 -38.03
N SER A 34 9.14 -4.45 -38.39
CA SER A 34 8.50 -4.45 -39.69
C SER A 34 7.25 -3.62 -39.53
N ALA A 35 6.98 -2.70 -40.46
CA ALA A 35 5.66 -2.16 -40.61
C ALA A 35 4.76 -3.34 -41.01
N ASP A 36 4.07 -3.92 -40.05
CA ASP A 36 3.07 -4.93 -40.32
C ASP A 36 1.93 -4.19 -40.99
N THR A 37 1.99 -4.13 -42.31
CA THR A 37 0.91 -3.67 -43.17
C THR A 37 -0.09 -4.80 -43.18
N SER A 38 -0.86 -4.93 -42.09
CA SER A 38 -2.10 -5.69 -42.18
C SER A 38 -2.95 -4.93 -43.17
N GLU A 39 -3.05 -5.43 -44.40
CA GLU A 39 -4.07 -5.02 -45.33
C GLU A 39 -5.38 -5.06 -44.54
N CYS A 40 -6.01 -3.90 -44.41
CA CYS A 40 -7.37 -3.80 -43.93
C CYS A 40 -8.23 -4.42 -45.02
N GLU A 41 -8.24 -5.76 -45.08
CA GLU A 41 -9.06 -6.50 -46.01
C GLU A 41 -10.50 -6.08 -45.75
N ARG A 42 -11.22 -5.86 -46.86
CA ARG A 42 -12.62 -5.38 -46.92
C ARG A 42 -13.61 -6.44 -46.43
N ASN A 43 -13.33 -7.07 -45.29
CA ASN A 43 -14.17 -8.08 -44.68
C ASN A 43 -15.16 -7.43 -43.72
N ARG A 44 -16.45 -7.74 -43.94
CA ARG A 44 -17.61 -7.07 -43.34
C ARG A 44 -18.05 -7.66 -42.00
N HIS A 45 -17.31 -8.62 -41.43
CA HIS A 45 -17.72 -9.31 -40.21
C HIS A 45 -16.87 -8.88 -39.02
N PHE A 46 -17.48 -8.10 -38.14
CA PHE A 46 -16.89 -7.66 -36.87
C PHE A 46 -17.41 -8.55 -35.74
N PRO A 47 -16.53 -9.17 -34.93
CA PRO A 47 -16.96 -9.95 -33.78
C PRO A 47 -17.58 -9.04 -32.72
N SER A 48 -18.47 -9.59 -31.91
CA SER A 48 -19.00 -8.88 -30.75
C SER A 48 -17.92 -8.67 -29.68
N ILE A 49 -17.77 -7.43 -29.19
CA ILE A 49 -16.79 -7.03 -28.18
C ILE A 49 -17.50 -6.46 -26.95
N ALA A 50 -17.19 -7.01 -25.78
CA ALA A 50 -17.48 -6.38 -24.50
C ALA A 50 -16.22 -5.72 -23.95
N LEU A 51 -16.25 -4.40 -23.77
CA LEU A 51 -15.19 -3.66 -23.09
C LEU A 51 -15.55 -3.49 -21.61
N VAL A 52 -14.75 -4.08 -20.73
CA VAL A 52 -14.97 -4.14 -19.28
C VAL A 52 -14.01 -3.21 -18.54
N MET A 53 -14.52 -2.45 -17.57
CA MET A 53 -13.74 -1.52 -16.77
C MET A 53 -14.21 -1.52 -15.31
N PRO A 54 -13.40 -2.01 -14.35
CA PRO A 54 -13.62 -1.72 -12.94
C PRO A 54 -13.22 -0.26 -12.66
N ALA A 55 -14.03 0.45 -11.87
CA ALA A 55 -13.82 1.84 -11.51
C ALA A 55 -13.93 2.00 -9.97
N HIS A 56 -12.99 2.71 -9.36
CA HIS A 56 -13.07 3.11 -7.96
C HIS A 56 -12.46 4.49 -7.78
N ASN A 57 -13.30 5.49 -7.49
CA ASN A 57 -12.90 6.88 -7.29
C ASN A 57 -12.05 7.46 -8.44
N GLU A 58 -12.61 7.43 -9.65
CA GLU A 58 -11.96 7.83 -10.90
C GLU A 58 -12.58 9.12 -11.50
N GLU A 59 -13.18 9.98 -10.66
CA GLU A 59 -13.90 11.20 -11.09
C GLU A 59 -13.08 12.08 -12.05
N LEU A 60 -11.76 12.13 -11.88
CA LEU A 60 -10.85 12.97 -12.67
C LEU A 60 -10.67 12.50 -14.13
N CYS A 61 -10.84 11.21 -14.43
CA CYS A 61 -10.52 10.64 -15.74
C CYS A 61 -11.69 9.92 -16.42
N ILE A 62 -12.72 9.52 -15.66
CA ILE A 62 -13.86 8.75 -16.18
C ILE A 62 -14.59 9.46 -17.32
N GLU A 63 -14.74 10.78 -17.27
CA GLU A 63 -15.41 11.54 -18.34
C GLU A 63 -14.63 11.46 -19.66
N ALA A 64 -13.31 11.69 -19.62
CA ALA A 64 -12.44 11.57 -20.79
C ALA A 64 -12.45 10.14 -21.35
N LYS A 65 -12.51 9.13 -20.46
CA LYS A 65 -12.62 7.72 -20.85
C LYS A 65 -13.92 7.44 -21.58
N LEU A 66 -15.07 7.88 -21.05
CA LEU A 66 -16.38 7.68 -21.67
C LEU A 66 -16.46 8.37 -23.05
N ALA A 67 -15.91 9.58 -23.16
CA ALA A 67 -15.78 10.27 -24.44
C ALA A 67 -14.94 9.47 -25.45
N ASN A 68 -13.78 8.95 -25.01
CA ASN A 68 -12.92 8.12 -25.84
C ASN A 68 -13.62 6.84 -26.33
N LEU A 69 -14.39 6.17 -25.46
CA LEU A 69 -15.15 4.97 -25.81
C LEU A 69 -16.27 5.24 -26.82
N LEU A 70 -16.95 6.39 -26.69
CA LEU A 70 -18.00 6.80 -27.63
C LEU A 70 -17.43 7.12 -29.03
N MET A 71 -16.17 7.55 -29.10
CA MET A 71 -15.48 7.90 -30.34
C MET A 71 -14.83 6.70 -31.05
N LEU A 72 -14.88 5.50 -30.49
CA LEU A 72 -14.24 4.33 -31.09
C LEU A 72 -14.87 4.02 -32.45
N ASP A 73 -14.00 3.83 -33.45
CA ASP A 73 -14.40 3.44 -34.79
C ASP A 73 -14.67 1.92 -34.82
N TYR A 74 -15.85 1.51 -34.33
CA TYR A 74 -16.32 0.12 -34.32
C TYR A 74 -17.85 0.09 -34.47
N PRO A 75 -18.45 -0.95 -35.09
CA PRO A 75 -19.90 -1.03 -35.22
C PRO A 75 -20.58 -1.02 -33.84
N ALA A 76 -21.48 -0.04 -33.61
CA ALA A 76 -22.13 0.16 -32.31
C ALA A 76 -22.88 -1.09 -31.81
N GLU A 77 -23.55 -1.78 -32.72
CA GLU A 77 -24.29 -3.03 -32.46
C GLU A 77 -23.40 -4.18 -31.96
N GLN A 78 -22.10 -4.12 -32.29
CA GLN A 78 -21.10 -5.12 -31.92
C GLN A 78 -20.29 -4.71 -30.70
N LEU A 79 -20.55 -3.54 -30.10
CA LEU A 79 -19.82 -3.02 -28.96
C LEU A 79 -20.74 -2.87 -27.74
N SER A 80 -20.30 -3.44 -26.63
CA SER A 80 -20.91 -3.16 -25.32
C SER A 80 -19.85 -2.69 -24.34
N ILE A 81 -20.19 -1.69 -23.53
CA ILE A 81 -19.34 -1.13 -22.48
C ILE A 81 -19.90 -1.57 -21.14
N TRP A 82 -19.05 -2.12 -20.29
CA TRP A 82 -19.41 -2.63 -18.98
C TRP A 82 -18.54 -1.95 -17.92
N VAL A 83 -19.17 -1.21 -17.03
CA VAL A 83 -18.48 -0.49 -15.96
C VAL A 83 -18.96 -0.99 -14.61
N CYS A 84 -18.04 -1.32 -13.71
CA CYS A 84 -18.36 -1.66 -12.33
C CYS A 84 -17.78 -0.61 -11.38
N CYS A 85 -18.64 0.19 -10.75
CA CYS A 85 -18.27 1.11 -9.67
C CYS A 85 -18.12 0.33 -8.36
N ASP A 86 -16.89 0.13 -7.90
CA ASP A 86 -16.54 -0.73 -6.76
C ASP A 86 -16.48 0.05 -5.45
N GLY A 87 -17.63 0.41 -4.88
CA GLY A 87 -17.70 1.20 -3.65
C GLY A 87 -17.16 2.62 -3.84
N CYS A 88 -17.52 3.28 -4.95
CA CYS A 88 -17.13 4.67 -5.20
C CYS A 88 -17.76 5.61 -4.17
N THR A 89 -16.97 6.57 -3.67
CA THR A 89 -17.39 7.61 -2.72
C THR A 89 -17.40 9.01 -3.34
N ASP A 90 -16.89 9.15 -4.56
CA ASP A 90 -16.82 10.39 -5.33
C ASP A 90 -17.91 10.45 -6.42
N GLN A 91 -17.83 11.40 -7.37
CA GLN A 91 -18.85 11.56 -8.41
C GLN A 91 -18.75 10.53 -9.55
N THR A 92 -17.88 9.51 -9.48
CA THR A 92 -17.63 8.56 -10.58
C THR A 92 -18.92 7.92 -11.10
N ALA A 93 -19.74 7.37 -10.20
CA ALA A 93 -20.98 6.68 -10.58
C ALA A 93 -21.98 7.63 -11.24
N ARG A 94 -22.15 8.84 -10.67
CA ARG A 94 -23.03 9.88 -11.20
C ARG A 94 -22.59 10.37 -12.58
N ILE A 95 -21.29 10.52 -12.81
CA ILE A 95 -20.77 10.90 -14.13
C ILE A 95 -21.14 9.83 -15.15
N ILE A 96 -20.95 8.55 -14.85
CA ILE A 96 -21.30 7.45 -15.76
C ILE A 96 -22.79 7.45 -16.08
N GLU A 97 -23.64 7.65 -15.08
CA GLU A 97 -25.10 7.72 -15.25
C GLU A 97 -25.51 8.84 -16.22
N ASN A 98 -24.91 10.04 -16.10
CA ASN A 98 -25.17 11.16 -17.00
C ASN A 98 -24.77 10.90 -18.46
N TRP A 99 -23.96 9.87 -18.73
CA TRP A 99 -23.53 9.52 -20.08
C TRP A 99 -24.42 8.43 -20.72
N GLN A 100 -25.35 7.82 -19.98
CA GLN A 100 -26.21 6.76 -20.48
C GLN A 100 -26.97 7.18 -21.75
N ASP A 101 -27.53 8.39 -21.77
CA ASP A 101 -28.28 8.90 -22.92
C ASP A 101 -27.41 9.08 -24.18
N LYS A 102 -26.15 9.49 -24.00
CA LYS A 102 -25.19 9.65 -25.12
C LYS A 102 -24.85 8.30 -25.74
N PHE A 103 -24.63 7.27 -24.91
CA PHE A 103 -24.37 5.91 -25.38
C PHE A 103 -25.60 5.29 -26.05
N ASN A 104 -26.79 5.49 -25.48
CA ASN A 104 -28.06 5.05 -26.07
C ASN A 104 -28.29 5.70 -27.45
N ALA A 105 -28.04 7.00 -27.58
CA ALA A 105 -28.15 7.72 -28.85
C ALA A 105 -27.14 7.23 -29.91
N ALA A 106 -25.97 6.77 -29.48
CA ALA A 106 -24.96 6.17 -30.36
C ALA A 106 -25.24 4.69 -30.68
N GLY A 107 -26.27 4.07 -30.07
CA GLY A 107 -26.58 2.65 -30.24
C GLY A 107 -25.58 1.69 -29.57
N ILE A 108 -24.77 2.19 -28.63
CA ILE A 108 -23.78 1.39 -27.89
C ILE A 108 -24.36 1.05 -26.52
N ALA A 109 -24.40 -0.25 -26.18
CA ALA A 109 -24.93 -0.67 -24.89
C ALA A 109 -23.95 -0.33 -23.75
N LEU A 110 -24.28 0.66 -22.92
CA LEU A 110 -23.58 0.95 -21.67
C LEU A 110 -24.29 0.23 -20.50
N ARG A 111 -23.57 -0.67 -19.83
CA ARG A 111 -24.02 -1.43 -18.66
C ARG A 111 -23.23 -0.97 -17.44
N VAL A 112 -23.94 -0.49 -16.42
CA VAL A 112 -23.33 0.02 -15.19
C VAL A 112 -23.73 -0.89 -14.04
N ILE A 113 -22.74 -1.34 -13.27
CA ILE A 113 -22.93 -2.09 -12.03
C ILE A 113 -22.39 -1.23 -10.91
N GLU A 114 -23.23 -0.89 -9.94
CA GLU A 114 -22.82 -0.13 -8.77
C GLU A 114 -22.84 -1.05 -7.54
N GLU A 115 -21.71 -1.09 -6.85
CA GLU A 115 -21.49 -1.93 -5.68
C GLU A 115 -21.19 -1.03 -4.49
N THR A 116 -21.81 -1.27 -3.35
CA THR A 116 -21.63 -0.43 -2.16
C THR A 116 -20.32 -0.69 -1.43
N THR A 117 -19.73 -1.87 -1.60
CA THR A 117 -18.51 -2.30 -0.90
C THR A 117 -17.37 -2.56 -1.89
N ASN A 118 -16.22 -1.95 -1.62
CA ASN A 118 -15.00 -2.17 -2.39
C ASN A 118 -14.47 -3.59 -2.13
N HIS A 119 -14.50 -4.43 -3.16
CA HIS A 119 -13.93 -5.79 -3.13
C HIS A 119 -12.62 -5.91 -3.91
N GLY A 120 -12.17 -4.81 -4.52
CA GLY A 120 -10.91 -4.70 -5.22
C GLY A 120 -11.03 -5.05 -6.70
N LYS A 121 -10.11 -4.46 -7.49
CA LYS A 121 -10.04 -4.57 -8.96
C LYS A 121 -10.25 -6.01 -9.46
N LEU A 122 -9.52 -6.98 -8.90
CA LEU A 122 -9.57 -8.36 -9.37
C LEU A 122 -10.94 -9.02 -9.18
N ALA A 123 -11.61 -8.78 -8.05
CA ALA A 123 -12.94 -9.32 -7.81
C ALA A 123 -13.92 -8.80 -8.87
N ARG A 124 -13.83 -7.51 -9.22
CA ARG A 124 -14.66 -6.88 -10.24
C ARG A 124 -14.30 -7.28 -11.66
N ILE A 125 -13.01 -7.50 -11.95
CA ILE A 125 -12.59 -8.14 -13.20
C ILE A 125 -13.22 -9.52 -13.34
N ASN A 126 -13.13 -10.36 -12.31
CA ASN A 126 -13.73 -11.69 -12.34
C ASN A 126 -15.25 -11.64 -12.56
N GLN A 127 -15.95 -10.73 -11.87
CA GLN A 127 -17.39 -10.53 -12.03
C GLN A 127 -17.75 -10.08 -13.45
N LEU A 128 -17.16 -8.96 -13.92
CA LEU A 128 -17.44 -8.37 -15.22
C LEU A 128 -17.11 -9.32 -16.35
N MET A 129 -15.92 -9.94 -16.35
CA MET A 129 -15.51 -10.84 -17.42
C MET A 129 -16.35 -12.12 -17.46
N THR A 130 -16.79 -12.63 -16.30
CA THR A 130 -17.68 -13.81 -16.26
C THR A 130 -19.02 -13.51 -16.91
N GLN A 131 -19.59 -12.33 -16.67
CA GLN A 131 -20.85 -11.91 -17.27
C GLN A 131 -20.69 -11.59 -18.76
N ALA A 132 -19.69 -10.78 -19.12
CA ALA A 132 -19.38 -10.41 -20.49
C ALA A 132 -19.13 -11.64 -21.39
N LYS A 133 -18.49 -12.68 -20.85
CA LYS A 133 -18.20 -13.94 -21.56
C LYS A 133 -19.44 -14.63 -22.13
N GLN A 134 -20.61 -14.41 -21.54
CA GLN A 134 -21.86 -15.04 -21.98
C GLN A 134 -22.45 -14.37 -23.22
N THR A 135 -22.05 -13.13 -23.50
CA THR A 135 -22.74 -12.26 -24.48
C THR A 135 -21.85 -11.76 -25.61
N SER A 136 -20.54 -11.97 -25.52
CA SER A 136 -19.58 -11.45 -26.51
C SER A 136 -18.52 -12.48 -26.88
N GLU A 137 -18.05 -12.42 -28.12
CA GLU A 137 -16.98 -13.28 -28.63
C GLU A 137 -15.59 -12.87 -28.11
N LEU A 138 -15.39 -11.57 -27.94
CA LEU A 138 -14.18 -10.97 -27.40
C LEU A 138 -14.49 -10.13 -26.16
N ILE A 139 -13.55 -10.11 -25.22
CA ILE A 139 -13.60 -9.25 -24.04
C ILE A 139 -12.35 -8.39 -24.03
N ALA A 140 -12.51 -7.08 -24.01
CA ALA A 140 -11.44 -6.11 -23.84
C ALA A 140 -11.47 -5.59 -22.40
N LEU A 141 -10.34 -5.57 -21.71
CA LEU A 141 -10.20 -4.85 -20.44
C LEU A 141 -9.50 -3.52 -20.71
N SER A 142 -9.98 -2.47 -20.07
CA SER A 142 -9.31 -1.17 -20.07
C SER A 142 -9.35 -0.54 -18.69
N ASP A 143 -8.25 0.06 -18.27
CA ASP A 143 -8.25 0.93 -17.09
C ASP A 143 -8.97 2.25 -17.40
N VAL A 144 -9.61 2.83 -16.39
CA VAL A 144 -10.38 4.08 -16.55
C VAL A 144 -9.44 5.24 -16.89
N SER A 145 -8.25 5.26 -16.28
CA SER A 145 -7.22 6.27 -16.48
C SER A 145 -6.49 6.18 -17.82
N ALA A 146 -6.73 5.13 -18.63
CA ALA A 146 -6.07 4.92 -19.90
C ALA A 146 -7.02 5.11 -21.10
N LEU A 147 -6.68 6.03 -22.00
CA LEU A 147 -7.36 6.19 -23.29
C LEU A 147 -6.81 5.20 -24.31
N ILE A 148 -7.61 4.81 -25.31
CA ILE A 148 -7.17 3.91 -26.39
C ILE A 148 -7.35 4.56 -27.77
N SER A 149 -6.55 4.15 -28.75
CA SER A 149 -6.66 4.68 -30.11
C SER A 149 -8.06 4.43 -30.70
N ILE A 150 -8.56 5.36 -31.51
CA ILE A 150 -9.91 5.33 -32.07
C ILE A 150 -10.18 4.04 -32.85
N ASP A 151 -9.18 3.53 -33.57
CA ASP A 151 -9.24 2.33 -34.39
C ASP A 151 -8.86 1.03 -33.63
N ALA A 152 -8.58 1.11 -32.32
CA ALA A 152 -8.03 0.02 -31.51
C ALA A 152 -8.80 -1.31 -31.68
N LEU A 153 -10.13 -1.25 -31.65
CA LEU A 153 -10.98 -2.44 -31.74
C LEU A 153 -10.98 -3.07 -33.14
N LYS A 154 -10.91 -2.27 -34.21
CA LYS A 154 -10.77 -2.77 -35.58
C LYS A 154 -9.43 -3.46 -35.78
N GLN A 155 -8.35 -2.84 -35.30
CA GLN A 155 -7.00 -3.41 -35.33
C GLN A 155 -6.97 -4.75 -34.57
N ALA A 156 -7.58 -4.79 -33.38
CA ALA A 156 -7.67 -6.02 -32.61
C ALA A 156 -8.50 -7.11 -33.31
N ALA A 157 -9.67 -6.77 -33.84
CA ALA A 157 -10.54 -7.69 -34.56
C ALA A 157 -9.82 -8.34 -35.73
N ALA A 158 -9.04 -7.57 -36.51
CA ALA A 158 -8.24 -8.08 -37.61
C ALA A 158 -7.26 -9.17 -37.18
N ASN A 159 -6.60 -9.03 -36.04
CA ASN A 159 -5.69 -10.05 -35.53
C ASN A 159 -6.39 -11.33 -35.04
N PHE A 160 -7.65 -11.24 -34.59
CA PHE A 160 -8.45 -12.39 -34.16
C PHE A 160 -9.01 -13.22 -35.32
N HIS A 161 -8.83 -12.80 -36.58
CA HIS A 161 -9.06 -13.68 -37.72
C HIS A 161 -8.14 -14.91 -37.66
N ASN A 162 -6.94 -14.78 -37.09
CA ASN A 162 -6.12 -15.94 -36.80
C ASN A 162 -6.73 -16.73 -35.62
N PRO A 163 -7.17 -17.99 -35.83
CA PRO A 163 -7.82 -18.78 -34.78
C PRO A 163 -6.91 -19.08 -33.60
N LYS A 164 -5.57 -19.03 -33.79
CA LYS A 164 -4.59 -19.21 -32.72
C LYS A 164 -4.37 -17.97 -31.86
N THR A 165 -4.75 -16.77 -32.31
CA THR A 165 -4.69 -15.56 -31.47
C THR A 165 -5.71 -15.68 -30.35
N GLY A 166 -5.23 -15.77 -29.11
CA GLY A 166 -6.08 -15.86 -27.92
C GLY A 166 -6.20 -14.55 -27.16
N ALA A 167 -5.14 -13.74 -27.15
CA ALA A 167 -5.15 -12.40 -26.58
C ALA A 167 -4.17 -11.45 -27.29
N ILE A 168 -4.43 -10.16 -27.15
CA ILE A 168 -3.67 -9.06 -27.74
C ILE A 168 -3.40 -8.02 -26.66
N THR A 169 -2.15 -7.57 -26.58
CA THR A 169 -1.73 -6.38 -25.83
C THR A 169 -1.25 -5.32 -26.81
N CYS A 170 -1.15 -4.08 -26.35
CA CYS A 170 -0.87 -2.92 -27.20
C CYS A 170 0.36 -2.11 -26.74
N CYS A 171 0.68 -1.04 -27.46
CA CYS A 171 1.66 -0.05 -27.03
C CYS A 171 1.14 0.71 -25.81
N TYR A 172 1.94 0.78 -24.74
CA TYR A 172 1.64 1.62 -23.58
C TYR A 172 2.42 2.93 -23.68
N LEU A 173 1.72 4.05 -23.55
CA LEU A 173 2.24 5.41 -23.62
C LEU A 173 1.75 6.20 -22.40
N LEU A 174 2.50 7.24 -22.02
CA LEU A 174 2.10 8.19 -20.99
C LEU A 174 1.70 9.50 -21.69
N ALA A 175 0.59 10.12 -21.26
CA ALA A 175 0.18 11.42 -21.76
C ALA A 175 1.22 12.50 -21.42
N GLU A 176 1.71 12.46 -20.17
CA GLU A 176 2.80 13.30 -19.69
C GLU A 176 3.96 12.41 -19.22
N ALA A 177 5.06 12.42 -19.99
CA ALA A 177 6.23 11.60 -19.71
C ALA A 177 7.47 12.46 -19.52
N THR A 178 8.27 12.19 -18.49
CA THR A 178 9.66 12.67 -18.49
C THR A 178 10.44 11.94 -19.61
N PRO A 179 11.52 12.54 -20.15
CA PRO A 179 12.33 11.87 -21.18
C PRO A 179 12.85 10.47 -20.76
N GLY A 180 13.07 10.27 -19.46
CA GLY A 180 13.46 8.97 -18.92
C GLY A 180 12.33 7.94 -18.89
N GLU A 181 11.10 8.36 -18.58
CA GLU A 181 9.93 7.49 -18.57
C GLU A 181 9.51 7.09 -19.98
N ASP A 182 9.52 8.04 -20.92
CA ASP A 182 9.23 7.74 -22.34
C ASP A 182 10.25 6.74 -22.89
N GLN A 183 11.55 6.97 -22.67
CA GLN A 183 12.59 6.02 -23.07
C GLN A 183 12.39 4.62 -22.45
N TYR A 184 11.99 4.57 -21.18
CA TYR A 184 11.72 3.31 -20.48
C TYR A 184 10.53 2.56 -21.10
N TRP A 185 9.42 3.24 -21.37
CA TRP A 185 8.22 2.61 -21.95
C TRP A 185 8.40 2.23 -23.41
N GLN A 186 9.10 3.04 -24.20
CA GLN A 186 9.52 2.65 -25.55
C GLN A 186 10.39 1.39 -25.53
N TRP A 187 11.32 1.30 -24.57
CA TRP A 187 12.11 0.10 -24.38
C TRP A 187 11.23 -1.10 -24.01
N GLN A 188 10.27 -0.97 -23.09
CA GLN A 188 9.33 -2.04 -22.74
C GLN A 188 8.47 -2.49 -23.93
N ASN A 189 7.95 -1.55 -24.73
CA ASN A 189 7.16 -1.84 -25.93
C ASN A 189 8.00 -2.62 -26.95
N ASN A 190 9.27 -2.26 -27.15
CA ASN A 190 10.19 -3.00 -28.02
C ASN A 190 10.46 -4.43 -27.55
N ILE A 191 10.59 -4.63 -26.23
CA ILE A 191 10.75 -5.97 -25.66
C ILE A 191 9.48 -6.81 -25.90
N ARG A 192 8.29 -6.26 -25.66
CA ARG A 192 7.01 -6.96 -25.90
C ARG A 192 6.82 -7.31 -27.38
N TYR A 193 7.19 -6.40 -28.29
CA TYR A 193 7.21 -6.67 -29.72
C TYR A 193 8.15 -7.84 -30.06
N ALA A 194 9.38 -7.85 -29.53
CA ALA A 194 10.32 -8.95 -29.71
C ALA A 194 9.79 -10.28 -29.14
N GLU A 195 9.17 -10.26 -27.96
CA GLU A 195 8.52 -11.43 -27.35
C GLU A 195 7.42 -11.99 -28.26
N SER A 196 6.56 -11.13 -28.80
CA SER A 196 5.50 -11.49 -29.74
C SER A 196 6.03 -12.14 -31.02
N ARG A 197 7.16 -11.65 -31.55
CA ARG A 197 7.80 -12.24 -32.75
C ARG A 197 8.41 -13.62 -32.48
N ILE A 198 8.99 -13.81 -31.30
CA ILE A 198 9.61 -15.08 -30.94
C ILE A 198 8.53 -16.13 -30.64
N GLY A 199 7.51 -15.78 -29.87
CA GLY A 199 6.46 -16.72 -29.52
C GLY A 199 5.24 -16.05 -28.92
N ASN A 200 5.37 -15.58 -27.68
CA ASN A 200 4.26 -15.01 -26.93
C ASN A 200 4.74 -13.87 -26.06
N VAL A 201 3.90 -12.85 -25.90
CA VAL A 201 4.16 -11.77 -24.96
C VAL A 201 4.02 -12.26 -23.52
N MET A 202 4.99 -11.92 -22.68
CA MET A 202 5.06 -12.33 -21.27
C MET A 202 4.33 -11.33 -20.36
N GLY A 203 3.02 -11.20 -20.60
CA GLY A 203 2.09 -10.34 -19.86
C GLY A 203 1.57 -9.14 -20.65
N GLY A 204 0.36 -8.68 -20.34
CA GLY A 204 -0.28 -7.50 -20.93
C GLY A 204 0.25 -6.20 -20.35
N ASN A 205 -0.13 -5.07 -20.94
CA ASN A 205 -0.11 -3.80 -20.21
C ASN A 205 -1.47 -3.70 -19.48
N GLY A 206 -1.50 -3.20 -18.25
CA GLY A 206 -2.74 -3.11 -17.46
C GLY A 206 -3.77 -2.18 -18.08
N ALA A 207 -3.32 -1.22 -18.89
CA ALA A 207 -4.13 -0.17 -19.50
C ALA A 207 -5.14 -0.68 -20.54
N PHE A 208 -4.73 -1.57 -21.44
CA PHE A 208 -5.61 -2.17 -22.45
C PHE A 208 -5.10 -3.52 -22.96
N TYR A 209 -5.95 -4.54 -22.86
CA TYR A 209 -5.76 -5.80 -23.55
C TYR A 209 -7.10 -6.40 -23.94
N ILE A 210 -7.10 -7.28 -24.94
CA ILE A 210 -8.31 -7.94 -25.44
C ILE A 210 -8.05 -9.42 -25.65
N MET A 211 -9.06 -10.25 -25.37
CA MET A 211 -8.94 -11.70 -25.47
C MET A 211 -10.23 -12.35 -25.96
N ARG A 212 -10.12 -13.60 -26.44
CA ARG A 212 -11.31 -14.41 -26.71
C ARG A 212 -12.04 -14.72 -25.43
N SER A 213 -13.33 -14.41 -25.39
CA SER A 213 -14.16 -14.58 -24.19
C SER A 213 -14.13 -16.03 -23.68
N LYS A 214 -14.19 -17.01 -24.58
CA LYS A 214 -14.15 -18.45 -24.25
C LYS A 214 -12.92 -18.86 -23.43
N LEU A 215 -11.80 -18.16 -23.59
CA LEU A 215 -10.53 -18.47 -22.92
C LEU A 215 -10.41 -17.84 -21.53
N PHE A 216 -11.30 -16.93 -21.17
CA PHE A 216 -11.31 -16.35 -19.82
C PHE A 216 -11.65 -17.43 -18.77
N ALA A 217 -10.85 -17.46 -17.72
CA ALA A 217 -11.07 -18.24 -16.51
C ALA A 217 -10.85 -17.31 -15.30
N PRO A 218 -11.75 -17.30 -14.30
CA PRO A 218 -11.59 -16.48 -13.10
C PRO A 218 -10.26 -16.75 -12.41
N LEU A 219 -9.59 -15.67 -11.99
CA LEU A 219 -8.33 -15.76 -11.27
C LEU A 219 -8.59 -15.87 -9.76
N PRO A 220 -7.72 -16.56 -8.99
CA PRO A 220 -7.80 -16.56 -7.53
C PRO A 220 -7.73 -15.15 -6.95
N GLU A 221 -8.49 -14.84 -5.90
CA GLU A 221 -8.59 -13.48 -5.31
C GLU A 221 -7.26 -12.92 -4.78
N ASP A 222 -6.32 -13.78 -4.41
CA ASP A 222 -4.98 -13.40 -3.96
C ASP A 222 -4.02 -13.11 -5.13
N THR A 223 -4.49 -13.08 -6.38
CA THR A 223 -3.65 -12.75 -7.55
C THR A 223 -3.21 -11.28 -7.48
N ILE A 224 -1.90 -11.05 -7.46
CA ILE A 224 -1.32 -9.71 -7.30
C ILE A 224 -1.33 -8.89 -8.59
N ASN A 225 -1.11 -9.57 -9.71
CA ASN A 225 -0.93 -8.98 -11.05
C ASN A 225 -1.73 -9.81 -12.06
N ASP A 226 -2.92 -9.32 -12.39
CA ASP A 226 -3.90 -9.93 -13.29
C ASP A 226 -3.53 -9.76 -14.76
N ASP A 227 -2.95 -8.63 -15.13
CA ASP A 227 -2.46 -8.28 -16.46
C ASP A 227 -1.38 -9.24 -16.98
N PHE A 228 -0.60 -9.86 -16.10
CA PHE A 228 0.27 -10.98 -16.46
C PHE A 228 -0.47 -12.31 -16.48
N MET A 229 -1.25 -12.60 -15.43
CA MET A 229 -1.83 -13.94 -15.24
C MET A 229 -2.88 -14.30 -16.30
N LEU A 230 -3.70 -13.36 -16.76
CA LEU A 230 -4.72 -13.61 -17.78
C LEU A 230 -4.11 -14.06 -19.12
N PRO A 231 -3.13 -13.34 -19.70
CA PRO A 231 -2.36 -13.85 -20.83
C PRO A 231 -1.73 -15.22 -20.60
N MET A 232 -1.19 -15.49 -19.41
CA MET A 232 -0.61 -16.81 -19.14
C MET A 232 -1.66 -17.92 -19.13
N MET A 233 -2.90 -17.64 -18.69
CA MET A 233 -4.01 -18.60 -18.78
C MET A 233 -4.44 -18.86 -20.23
N VAL A 234 -4.30 -17.88 -21.11
CA VAL A 234 -4.50 -18.06 -22.57
C VAL A 234 -3.42 -18.98 -23.14
N ILE A 235 -2.14 -18.74 -22.82
CA ILE A 235 -1.03 -19.59 -23.25
C ILE A 235 -1.18 -21.01 -22.72
N LYS A 236 -1.61 -21.18 -21.46
CA LYS A 236 -1.87 -22.50 -20.85
C LYS A 236 -2.88 -23.32 -21.66
N GLN A 237 -3.85 -22.67 -22.29
CA GLN A 237 -4.86 -23.28 -23.15
C GLN A 237 -4.37 -23.52 -24.59
N GLY A 238 -3.11 -23.19 -24.91
CA GLY A 238 -2.49 -23.44 -26.22
C GLY A 238 -2.67 -22.34 -27.26
N TYR A 239 -3.15 -21.16 -26.85
CA TYR A 239 -3.33 -20.01 -27.73
C TYR A 239 -2.17 -19.02 -27.61
N ASN A 240 -2.05 -18.17 -28.63
CA ASN A 240 -1.00 -17.17 -28.72
C ASN A 240 -1.44 -15.85 -28.07
N VAL A 241 -0.49 -15.19 -27.40
CA VAL A 241 -0.61 -13.82 -26.91
C VAL A 241 0.32 -12.94 -27.74
N ILE A 242 -0.25 -11.99 -28.46
CA ILE A 242 0.51 -11.14 -29.40
C ILE A 242 0.53 -9.68 -28.96
N PHE A 243 1.51 -8.93 -29.46
CA PHE A 243 1.62 -7.49 -29.30
C PHE A 243 1.24 -6.82 -30.62
N ASN A 244 0.20 -5.98 -30.62
CA ASN A 244 -0.13 -5.13 -31.77
C ASN A 244 0.43 -3.72 -31.55
N GLN A 245 1.37 -3.32 -32.40
CA GLN A 245 2.04 -2.02 -32.34
C GLN A 245 1.19 -0.84 -32.84
N SER A 246 0.14 -1.12 -33.61
CA SER A 246 -0.77 -0.12 -34.17
C SER A 246 -1.83 0.33 -33.17
N ILE A 247 -2.02 -0.43 -32.09
CA ILE A 247 -2.93 -0.08 -31.00
C ILE A 247 -2.13 0.68 -29.95
N ASN A 248 -2.58 1.88 -29.59
CA ASN A 248 -1.98 2.69 -28.53
C ASN A 248 -2.94 2.81 -27.34
N SER A 249 -2.44 2.58 -26.14
CA SER A 249 -3.06 3.01 -24.89
C SER A 249 -2.24 4.14 -24.26
N ILE A 250 -2.92 5.21 -23.83
CA ILE A 250 -2.32 6.43 -23.30
C ILE A 250 -2.83 6.62 -21.87
N GLU A 251 -1.92 6.49 -20.91
CA GLU A 251 -2.19 6.73 -19.49
C GLU A 251 -2.27 8.23 -19.20
N LEU A 252 -3.40 8.69 -18.65
CA LEU A 252 -3.63 10.10 -18.33
C LEU A 252 -3.03 10.51 -16.98
N THR A 253 -2.90 9.57 -16.04
CA THR A 253 -2.48 9.88 -14.68
C THR A 253 -0.96 9.75 -14.54
N PRO A 254 -0.26 10.78 -14.04
CA PRO A 254 1.18 10.70 -13.80
C PRO A 254 1.49 9.71 -12.68
N THR A 255 2.65 9.06 -12.78
CA THR A 255 3.10 8.09 -11.77
C THR A 255 3.38 8.78 -10.42
N ASP A 256 2.59 8.52 -9.38
CA ASP A 256 2.88 9.05 -8.04
C ASP A 256 4.23 8.52 -7.51
N THR A 257 5.17 9.43 -7.31
CA THR A 257 6.55 9.12 -6.89
C THR A 257 6.65 8.84 -5.39
N LYS A 258 5.64 9.22 -4.59
CA LYS A 258 5.68 9.17 -3.11
C LYS A 258 5.69 7.75 -2.53
N ASN A 259 5.28 6.72 -3.29
CA ASN A 259 5.20 5.31 -2.80
C ASN A 259 5.99 4.29 -3.64
N ASN A 260 7.09 4.71 -4.29
CA ASN A 260 7.89 3.84 -5.16
C ASN A 260 8.43 2.58 -4.48
N HIS A 261 8.76 2.62 -3.18
CA HIS A 261 9.32 1.46 -2.48
C HIS A 261 8.26 0.37 -2.21
N GLN A 262 7.08 0.74 -1.71
CA GLN A 262 5.98 -0.21 -1.47
C GLN A 262 5.52 -0.85 -2.77
N ARG A 263 5.38 -0.05 -3.84
CA ARG A 263 5.06 -0.55 -5.19
C ARG A 263 6.06 -1.61 -5.66
N ARG A 264 7.36 -1.37 -5.47
CA ARG A 264 8.41 -2.34 -5.85
C ARG A 264 8.38 -3.62 -5.04
N GLN A 265 8.11 -3.55 -3.74
CA GLN A 265 7.94 -4.75 -2.92
C GLN A 265 6.75 -5.58 -3.42
N ARG A 266 5.63 -4.94 -3.79
CA ARG A 266 4.48 -5.63 -4.39
C ARG A 266 4.83 -6.26 -5.73
N ILE A 267 5.57 -5.57 -6.59
CA ILE A 267 6.08 -6.13 -7.86
C ILE A 267 6.95 -7.37 -7.58
N GLY A 268 7.83 -7.32 -6.59
CA GLY A 268 8.64 -8.48 -6.18
C GLY A 268 7.80 -9.66 -5.71
N ALA A 269 6.82 -9.43 -4.84
CA ALA A 269 5.87 -10.46 -4.40
C ALA A 269 5.08 -11.05 -5.58
N GLY A 270 4.59 -10.19 -6.48
CA GLY A 270 3.88 -10.58 -7.70
C GLY A 270 4.73 -11.44 -8.61
N ASN A 271 5.99 -11.06 -8.87
CA ASN A 271 6.92 -11.83 -9.70
C ASN A 271 7.14 -13.25 -9.14
N LEU A 272 7.29 -13.41 -7.82
CA LEU A 272 7.42 -14.74 -7.20
C LEU A 272 6.13 -15.55 -7.31
N GLN A 273 4.97 -14.93 -7.07
CA GLN A 273 3.68 -15.58 -7.26
C GLN A 273 3.51 -16.06 -8.72
N GLN A 274 3.85 -15.22 -9.69
CA GLN A 274 3.83 -15.54 -11.13
C GLN A 274 4.75 -16.73 -11.43
N LEU A 275 5.97 -16.75 -10.91
CA LEU A 275 6.92 -17.85 -11.07
C LEU A 275 6.34 -19.18 -10.57
N ILE A 276 5.72 -19.17 -9.39
CA ILE A 276 5.14 -20.36 -8.76
C ILE A 276 3.91 -20.84 -9.52
N ARG A 277 2.99 -19.94 -9.89
CA ARG A 277 1.72 -20.27 -10.56
C ARG A 277 1.90 -20.64 -12.02
N CYS A 278 2.86 -20.02 -12.70
CA CYS A 278 3.17 -20.26 -14.09
C CYS A 278 4.26 -21.32 -14.29
N ARG A 279 4.52 -22.18 -13.30
CA ARG A 279 5.53 -23.26 -13.41
C ARG A 279 5.29 -24.22 -14.58
N PHE A 280 4.05 -24.28 -15.09
CA PHE A 280 3.72 -25.08 -16.28
C PHE A 280 4.46 -24.58 -17.54
N LEU A 281 4.87 -23.30 -17.58
CA LEU A 281 5.62 -22.73 -18.69
C LEU A 281 7.02 -23.33 -18.83
N PHE A 282 7.63 -23.82 -17.75
CA PHE A 282 8.92 -24.52 -17.78
C PHE A 282 8.89 -25.85 -18.52
N LYS A 283 7.72 -26.51 -18.53
CA LYS A 283 7.49 -27.81 -19.17
C LYS A 283 6.66 -27.68 -20.45
N PHE A 284 6.48 -26.44 -20.92
CA PHE A 284 5.55 -26.16 -22.00
C PHE A 284 6.14 -26.60 -23.34
N ARG A 285 5.30 -27.23 -24.18
CA ARG A 285 5.72 -27.82 -25.46
C ARG A 285 6.31 -26.80 -26.44
N GLN A 286 5.99 -25.51 -26.29
CA GLN A 286 6.61 -24.45 -27.09
C GLN A 286 7.91 -23.97 -26.44
N TYR A 287 9.05 -24.47 -26.94
CA TYR A 287 10.39 -24.16 -26.42
C TYR A 287 10.68 -22.65 -26.36
N LYS A 288 10.21 -21.88 -27.35
CA LYS A 288 10.39 -20.42 -27.42
C LYS A 288 9.71 -19.70 -26.26
N THR A 289 8.47 -20.07 -25.97
CA THR A 289 7.69 -19.54 -24.83
C THR A 289 8.34 -19.91 -23.50
N SER A 290 8.79 -21.16 -23.35
CA SER A 290 9.53 -21.58 -22.16
C SER A 290 10.82 -20.77 -21.98
N TRP A 291 11.59 -20.56 -23.05
CA TRP A 291 12.83 -19.79 -23.03
C TRP A 291 12.62 -18.32 -22.66
N LEU A 292 11.60 -17.66 -23.22
CA LEU A 292 11.21 -16.29 -22.88
C LEU A 292 10.82 -16.18 -21.40
N PHE A 293 9.98 -17.10 -20.92
CA PHE A 293 9.56 -17.11 -19.52
C PHE A 293 10.74 -17.37 -18.58
N THR A 294 11.57 -18.38 -18.84
CA THR A 294 12.72 -18.73 -17.99
C THR A 294 13.75 -17.61 -17.95
N SER A 295 14.16 -17.12 -19.12
CA SER A 295 15.26 -16.18 -19.26
C SER A 295 14.86 -14.75 -18.89
N GLY A 296 13.62 -14.35 -19.19
CA GLY A 296 13.11 -13.01 -18.94
C GLY A 296 12.49 -12.83 -17.55
N LYS A 297 11.50 -13.66 -17.20
CA LYS A 297 10.70 -13.50 -15.98
C LYS A 297 11.23 -14.37 -14.83
N GLY A 298 11.58 -15.61 -15.11
CA GLY A 298 12.08 -16.58 -14.13
C GLY A 298 13.40 -16.13 -13.51
N LEU A 299 14.43 -15.95 -14.33
CA LEU A 299 15.74 -15.49 -13.87
C LEU A 299 15.67 -14.14 -13.17
N ARG A 300 14.88 -13.19 -13.66
CA ARG A 300 14.69 -11.88 -13.00
C ARG A 300 14.14 -12.03 -11.58
N THR A 301 13.20 -12.95 -11.38
CA THR A 301 12.58 -13.21 -10.08
C THR A 301 13.57 -13.88 -9.12
N VAL A 302 14.39 -14.82 -9.61
CA VAL A 302 15.35 -15.56 -8.78
C VAL A 302 16.67 -14.77 -8.58
N MET A 303 16.93 -13.74 -9.40
CA MET A 303 18.20 -13.01 -9.40
C MET A 303 18.59 -12.42 -8.04
N PRO A 304 17.68 -11.84 -7.23
CA PRO A 304 18.06 -11.36 -5.90
C PRO A 304 18.61 -12.48 -5.00
N PHE A 305 18.05 -13.69 -5.08
CA PHE A 305 18.58 -14.85 -4.35
C PHE A 305 19.94 -15.27 -4.89
N ILE A 306 20.12 -15.30 -6.22
CA ILE A 306 21.40 -15.59 -6.87
C ILE A 306 22.49 -14.62 -6.40
N LEU A 307 22.21 -13.31 -6.35
CA LEU A 307 23.17 -12.29 -5.94
C LEU A 307 23.57 -12.41 -4.46
N VAL A 308 22.62 -12.76 -3.58
CA VAL A 308 22.89 -13.03 -2.16
C VAL A 308 23.71 -14.31 -1.99
N SER A 309 23.34 -15.39 -2.68
CA SER A 309 24.11 -16.64 -2.64
C SER A 309 25.52 -16.44 -3.20
N TYR A 310 25.67 -15.68 -4.29
CA TYR A 310 26.96 -15.34 -4.87
C TYR A 310 27.85 -14.57 -3.88
N PHE A 311 27.28 -13.60 -3.17
CA PHE A 311 28.00 -12.86 -2.11
C PHE A 311 28.42 -13.78 -0.96
N ALA A 312 27.55 -14.69 -0.52
CA ALA A 312 27.85 -15.61 0.57
C ALA A 312 28.96 -16.62 0.21
N ILE A 313 28.90 -17.20 -1.01
CA ILE A 313 29.89 -18.15 -1.50
C ILE A 313 31.24 -17.48 -1.70
N SER A 314 31.27 -16.30 -2.34
CA SER A 314 32.51 -15.53 -2.53
C SER A 314 33.12 -15.10 -1.18
N SER A 315 32.30 -14.72 -0.19
CA SER A 315 32.78 -14.44 1.17
C SER A 315 33.42 -15.65 1.84
N PHE A 316 32.77 -16.82 1.75
CA PHE A 316 33.29 -18.06 2.32
C PHE A 316 34.62 -18.47 1.68
N MET A 317 34.72 -18.40 0.35
CA MET A 317 35.96 -18.72 -0.37
C MET A 317 37.07 -17.68 -0.10
N ALA A 318 36.72 -16.40 0.04
CA ALA A 318 37.67 -15.37 0.43
C ALA A 318 38.26 -15.62 1.82
N TRP A 319 37.43 -16.09 2.77
CA TRP A 319 37.87 -16.48 4.11
C TRP A 319 38.82 -17.68 4.09
N GLN A 320 38.61 -18.63 3.18
CA GLN A 320 39.54 -19.75 2.93
C GLN A 320 40.86 -19.32 2.25
N GLY A 321 41.05 -18.03 1.96
CA GLY A 321 42.28 -17.49 1.37
C GLY A 321 42.32 -17.48 -0.16
N VAL A 322 41.20 -17.72 -0.84
CA VAL A 322 41.16 -17.69 -2.31
C VAL A 322 41.22 -16.25 -2.83
N GLU A 323 42.31 -15.88 -3.50
CA GLU A 323 42.54 -14.50 -3.97
C GLU A 323 41.51 -13.99 -4.98
N ILE A 324 41.10 -14.82 -5.94
CA ILE A 324 40.07 -14.45 -6.93
C ILE A 324 38.74 -14.14 -6.22
N ALA A 325 38.39 -14.91 -5.18
CA ALA A 325 37.16 -14.70 -4.42
C ALA A 325 37.21 -13.38 -3.63
N LYS A 326 38.38 -13.00 -3.08
CA LYS A 326 38.58 -11.68 -2.46
C LYS A 326 38.36 -10.55 -3.46
N GLY A 327 38.89 -10.68 -4.68
CA GLY A 327 38.68 -9.70 -5.75
C GLY A 327 37.20 -9.55 -6.14
N LEU A 328 36.49 -10.67 -6.32
CA LEU A 328 35.05 -10.66 -6.64
C LEU A 328 34.20 -10.07 -5.51
N LEU A 329 34.52 -10.41 -4.26
CA LEU A 329 33.86 -9.87 -3.07
C LEU A 329 34.08 -8.36 -2.94
N ALA A 330 35.31 -7.90 -3.17
CA ALA A 330 35.66 -6.49 -3.14
C ALA A 330 34.91 -5.71 -4.23
N LEU A 331 34.82 -6.26 -5.44
CA LEU A 331 34.06 -5.67 -6.54
C LEU A 331 32.58 -5.55 -6.20
N GLN A 332 31.95 -6.63 -5.72
CA GLN A 332 30.53 -6.64 -5.37
C GLN A 332 30.23 -5.69 -4.19
N SER A 333 31.08 -5.67 -3.17
CA SER A 333 30.96 -4.75 -2.03
C SER A 333 31.11 -3.30 -2.45
N SER A 334 32.06 -2.99 -3.34
CA SER A 334 32.25 -1.65 -3.87
C SER A 334 31.03 -1.16 -4.65
N VAL A 335 30.43 -2.01 -5.47
CA VAL A 335 29.18 -1.71 -6.18
C VAL A 335 28.03 -1.41 -5.21
N TYR A 336 27.87 -2.19 -4.15
CA TYR A 336 26.84 -1.94 -3.14
C TYR A 336 27.08 -0.67 -2.34
N LEU A 337 28.33 -0.36 -1.99
CA LEU A 337 28.69 0.90 -1.32
C LEU A 337 28.39 2.11 -2.21
N LEU A 338 28.78 2.05 -3.50
CA LEU A 338 28.47 3.11 -4.47
C LEU A 338 26.96 3.31 -4.65
N ALA A 339 26.17 2.24 -4.58
CA ALA A 339 24.71 2.31 -4.66
C ALA A 339 24.07 2.97 -3.42
N LEU A 340 24.78 3.10 -2.30
CA LEU A 340 24.29 3.78 -1.09
C LEU A 340 24.59 5.30 -1.09
N LEU A 341 25.49 5.79 -1.95
CA LEU A 341 25.89 7.21 -2.00
C LEU A 341 24.71 8.20 -2.19
N PRO A 342 23.69 7.91 -3.00
CA PRO A 342 22.53 8.81 -3.11
C PRO A 342 21.74 8.96 -1.80
N LEU A 343 21.82 8.00 -0.87
CA LEU A 343 21.17 8.10 0.45
C LEU A 343 21.91 9.07 1.39
N THR A 344 23.19 9.34 1.14
CA THR A 344 23.99 10.30 1.90
C THR A 344 24.00 11.69 1.26
N GLY A 345 23.16 11.93 0.25
CA GLY A 345 23.07 13.21 -0.48
C GLY A 345 24.09 13.40 -1.61
N ILE A 346 24.90 12.39 -1.95
CA ILE A 346 25.87 12.45 -3.05
C ILE A 346 25.22 11.91 -4.32
N HIS A 347 24.78 12.82 -5.19
CA HIS A 347 24.08 12.48 -6.43
C HIS A 347 24.97 12.60 -7.66
N SER A 348 24.89 11.60 -8.52
CA SER A 348 25.47 11.61 -9.85
C SER A 348 24.69 10.65 -10.73
N ARG A 349 24.58 10.94 -12.03
CA ARG A 349 23.87 10.06 -12.98
C ARG A 349 24.24 8.56 -12.86
N PRO A 350 25.54 8.16 -12.75
CA PRO A 350 25.87 6.75 -12.60
C PRO A 350 25.49 6.19 -11.21
N THR A 351 25.68 6.95 -10.13
CA THR A 351 25.32 6.48 -8.77
C THR A 351 23.80 6.37 -8.60
N ASP A 352 23.01 7.27 -9.18
CA ASP A 352 21.55 7.22 -9.14
C ASP A 352 21.00 6.02 -9.94
N LYS A 353 21.57 5.73 -11.12
CA LYS A 353 21.24 4.53 -11.89
C LYS A 353 21.60 3.25 -11.13
N LEU A 354 22.75 3.23 -10.47
CA LEU A 354 23.21 2.09 -9.67
C LEU A 354 22.31 1.87 -8.45
N HIS A 355 21.99 2.95 -7.73
CA HIS A 355 21.06 2.93 -6.61
C HIS A 355 19.68 2.41 -7.04
N TYR A 356 19.15 2.89 -8.17
CA TYR A 356 17.88 2.43 -8.72
C TYR A 356 17.90 0.93 -9.04
N PHE A 357 19.00 0.43 -9.62
CA PHE A 357 19.17 -0.97 -9.99
C PHE A 357 19.29 -1.89 -8.77
N VAL A 358 20.23 -1.59 -7.85
CA VAL A 358 20.46 -2.38 -6.63
C VAL A 358 19.24 -2.29 -5.70
N GLY A 359 18.71 -1.09 -5.48
CA GLY A 359 17.51 -0.86 -4.69
C GLY A 359 16.26 -1.56 -5.25
N GLY A 360 16.19 -1.73 -6.58
CA GLY A 360 15.17 -2.54 -7.24
C GLY A 360 15.23 -4.01 -6.82
N TYR A 361 16.41 -4.64 -6.89
CA TYR A 361 16.58 -6.02 -6.47
C TYR A 361 16.38 -6.22 -4.97
N PHE A 362 16.86 -5.30 -4.14
CA PHE A 362 16.64 -5.34 -2.70
C PHE A 362 15.15 -5.25 -2.34
N SER A 363 14.43 -4.29 -2.93
CA SER A 363 12.98 -4.14 -2.71
C SER A 363 12.21 -5.38 -3.20
N SER A 364 12.63 -5.95 -4.33
CA SER A 364 12.05 -7.18 -4.85
C SER A 364 12.27 -8.36 -3.90
N LEU A 365 13.49 -8.53 -3.37
CA LEU A 365 13.82 -9.58 -2.40
C LEU A 365 12.94 -9.47 -1.15
N LEU A 366 12.82 -8.28 -0.58
CA LEU A 366 12.00 -8.04 0.60
C LEU A 366 10.53 -8.36 0.33
N GLY A 367 9.99 -7.95 -0.82
CA GLY A 367 8.64 -8.31 -1.27
C GLY A 367 8.42 -9.82 -1.36
N MET A 368 9.38 -10.54 -1.94
CA MET A 368 9.34 -12.00 -2.06
C MET A 368 9.38 -12.72 -0.71
N LEU A 369 10.24 -12.27 0.21
CA LEU A 369 10.31 -12.82 1.57
C LEU A 369 9.00 -12.58 2.34
N ARG A 370 8.39 -11.40 2.19
CA ARG A 370 7.07 -11.09 2.75
C ARG A 370 5.95 -11.96 2.18
N TYR A 371 5.98 -12.24 0.88
CA TYR A 371 5.06 -13.18 0.22
C TYR A 371 5.18 -14.60 0.80
N LEU A 372 6.41 -15.10 0.93
CA LEU A 372 6.67 -16.41 1.57
C LEU A 372 6.21 -16.44 3.03
N GLY A 373 6.35 -15.32 3.74
CA GLY A 373 5.83 -15.12 5.10
C GLY A 373 4.31 -14.95 5.20
N GLY A 374 3.57 -15.02 4.09
CA GLY A 374 2.10 -15.01 4.06
C GLY A 374 1.43 -13.63 4.08
N GLN A 375 2.20 -12.53 3.98
CA GLN A 375 1.67 -11.15 4.07
C GLN A 375 0.81 -10.71 2.87
N PHE A 376 0.76 -11.50 1.79
CA PHE A 376 0.01 -11.21 0.56
C PHE A 376 -1.12 -12.22 0.28
N ARG A 377 -1.57 -12.97 1.30
CA ARG A 377 -2.65 -13.97 1.15
C ARG A 377 -4.05 -13.37 1.02
N GLN A 378 -4.23 -12.10 1.36
CA GLN A 378 -5.48 -11.38 1.17
C GLN A 378 -5.31 -10.46 -0.04
N GLY A 379 -6.30 -10.46 -0.94
CA GLY A 379 -6.35 -9.55 -2.09
C GLY A 379 -6.19 -8.09 -1.65
N TRP A 380 -5.69 -7.25 -2.54
CA TRP A 380 -5.48 -5.84 -2.23
C TRP A 380 -6.83 -5.16 -2.00
N ARG A 381 -7.15 -4.93 -0.73
CA ARG A 381 -8.18 -3.96 -0.33
C ARG A 381 -7.53 -2.58 -0.41
N HIS A 382 -8.28 -1.59 -0.91
CA HIS A 382 -8.00 -0.21 -0.54
C HIS A 382 -7.80 -0.20 0.98
N LEU A 383 -6.69 0.38 1.45
CA LEU A 383 -6.41 0.44 2.89
C LEU A 383 -7.68 0.88 3.60
N PRO A 384 -8.20 0.12 4.59
CA PRO A 384 -9.33 0.56 5.38
C PRO A 384 -8.99 1.92 6.02
N PRO A 385 -9.99 2.76 6.25
CA PRO A 385 -9.80 4.16 6.64
C PRO A 385 -9.01 4.24 7.94
N LEU A 386 -7.77 4.77 7.89
CA LEU A 386 -6.93 5.29 8.99
C LEU A 386 -6.96 4.57 10.36
N SER A 387 -7.46 3.34 10.48
CA SER A 387 -7.80 2.74 11.77
C SER A 387 -6.64 2.01 12.45
N ASN A 388 -5.55 1.75 11.71
CA ASN A 388 -4.35 1.12 12.24
C ASN A 388 -3.08 1.88 11.84
N TYR A 389 -2.81 2.98 12.56
CA TYR A 389 -1.50 3.64 12.54
C TYR A 389 -0.35 2.74 13.06
N GLN A 390 -0.68 1.60 13.68
CA GLN A 390 0.28 0.73 14.35
C GLN A 390 0.52 -0.56 13.54
N THR A 391 1.78 -0.90 13.31
CA THR A 391 2.12 -2.26 12.87
C THR A 391 1.81 -3.25 14.00
N GLN A 392 1.43 -4.49 13.67
CA GLN A 392 1.15 -5.53 14.67
C GLN A 392 2.34 -5.73 15.63
N SER A 393 3.57 -5.63 15.13
CA SER A 393 4.79 -5.67 15.94
C SER A 393 4.90 -4.49 16.91
N THR A 394 4.62 -3.25 16.47
CA THR A 394 4.65 -2.09 17.36
C THR A 394 3.58 -2.21 18.44
N GLN A 395 2.37 -2.65 18.08
CA GLN A 395 1.27 -2.79 19.01
C GLN A 395 1.58 -3.81 20.12
N ALA A 396 2.14 -4.97 19.75
CA ALA A 396 2.54 -6.00 20.71
C ALA A 396 3.66 -5.50 21.63
N LEU A 397 4.74 -4.93 21.06
CA LEU A 397 5.88 -4.41 21.84
C LEU A 397 5.46 -3.27 22.77
N LYS A 398 4.64 -2.33 22.27
CA LYS A 398 4.10 -1.23 23.08
C LYS A 398 3.24 -1.76 24.22
N ARG A 399 2.34 -2.71 23.96
CA ARG A 399 1.51 -3.27 25.02
C ARG A 399 2.33 -4.00 26.08
N SER A 400 3.33 -4.79 25.68
CA SER A 400 4.25 -5.45 26.62
C SER A 400 5.01 -4.41 27.45
N SER A 401 5.52 -3.35 26.83
CA SER A 401 6.20 -2.26 27.52
C SER A 401 5.27 -1.54 28.51
N ASP A 402 4.05 -1.21 28.10
CA ASP A 402 3.04 -0.57 28.95
C ASP A 402 2.74 -1.40 30.21
N ILE A 403 2.57 -2.71 30.06
CA ILE A 403 2.29 -3.61 31.19
C ILE A 403 3.50 -3.68 32.13
N ILE A 404 4.70 -3.92 31.60
CA ILE A 404 5.92 -4.07 32.40
C ILE A 404 6.21 -2.79 33.18
N LEU A 405 6.22 -1.65 32.51
CA LEU A 405 6.54 -0.36 33.11
C LEU A 405 5.43 0.09 34.10
N SER A 406 4.16 -0.17 33.80
CA SER A 406 3.06 0.14 34.74
C SER A 406 3.10 -0.75 35.96
N LEU A 407 3.46 -2.03 35.82
CA LEU A 407 3.59 -2.95 36.94
C LEU A 407 4.73 -2.52 37.86
N ILE A 408 5.88 -2.14 37.29
CA ILE A 408 7.01 -1.59 38.05
C ILE A 408 6.58 -0.30 38.77
N GLY A 409 5.95 0.65 38.07
CA GLY A 409 5.48 1.90 38.65
C GLY A 409 4.43 1.69 39.75
N PHE A 410 3.51 0.75 39.56
CA PHE A 410 2.51 0.36 40.56
C PHE A 410 3.16 -0.18 41.83
N ILE A 411 4.07 -1.16 41.72
CA ILE A 411 4.75 -1.76 42.88
C ILE A 411 5.59 -0.72 43.63
N LEU A 412 6.35 0.12 42.90
CA LEU A 412 7.21 1.13 43.53
C LEU A 412 6.40 2.21 44.25
N THR A 413 5.22 2.55 43.74
CA THR A 413 4.40 3.62 44.33
C THR A 413 3.44 3.11 45.39
N LEU A 414 3.10 1.81 45.39
CA LEU A 414 2.14 1.20 46.32
C LEU A 414 2.38 1.54 47.80
N PRO A 415 3.62 1.55 48.34
CA PRO A 415 3.88 1.93 49.73
C PRO A 415 3.47 3.39 50.07
N LEU A 416 3.42 4.27 49.07
CA LEU A 416 3.02 5.67 49.26
C LEU A 416 1.50 5.85 49.33
N TRP A 417 0.71 4.91 48.81
CA TRP A 417 -0.73 5.07 48.68
C TRP A 417 -1.46 5.24 50.02
N PRO A 418 -1.14 4.50 51.11
CA PRO A 418 -1.76 4.72 52.42
C PRO A 418 -1.50 6.12 52.98
N ILE A 419 -0.30 6.68 52.73
CA ILE A 419 0.09 8.02 53.16
C ILE A 419 -0.76 9.05 52.42
N LEU A 420 -0.83 8.96 51.09
CA LEU A 420 -1.64 9.85 50.26
C LEU A 420 -3.13 9.75 50.59
N ALA A 421 -3.63 8.53 50.83
CA ALA A 421 -5.01 8.29 51.23
C ALA A 421 -5.35 8.96 52.57
N SER A 422 -4.43 8.89 53.54
CA SER A 422 -4.59 9.54 54.85
C SER A 422 -4.61 11.07 54.72
N LEU A 423 -3.69 11.64 53.94
CA LEU A 423 -3.66 13.09 53.67
C LEU A 423 -4.97 13.59 53.03
N ILE A 424 -5.51 12.85 52.06
CA ILE A 424 -6.79 13.21 51.39
C ILE A 424 -7.97 13.16 52.37
N LYS A 425 -8.00 12.17 53.27
CA LYS A 425 -9.06 12.02 54.29
C LYS A 425 -9.01 13.11 55.36
N ILE A 426 -7.82 13.59 55.71
CA ILE A 426 -7.63 14.70 56.65
C ILE A 426 -8.05 16.03 56.00
N ASP A 427 -7.74 16.22 54.72
CA ASP A 427 -7.99 17.47 53.99
C ASP A 427 -9.48 17.70 53.66
N SER A 428 -10.25 16.63 53.39
CA SER A 428 -11.70 16.74 53.12
C SER A 428 -12.48 15.44 53.35
N PRO A 429 -13.79 15.50 53.71
CA PRO A 429 -14.64 14.32 53.82
C PRO A 429 -14.93 13.67 52.43
N GLY A 430 -15.16 12.35 52.40
CA GLY A 430 -15.55 11.58 51.20
C GLY A 430 -14.60 10.42 50.83
N PRO A 431 -14.74 9.79 49.64
CA PRO A 431 -13.91 8.68 49.16
C PRO A 431 -12.51 9.09 48.68
N VAL A 432 -11.49 8.25 48.90
CA VAL A 432 -10.09 8.54 48.53
C VAL A 432 -9.88 8.55 47.02
N PHE A 433 -10.48 7.58 46.33
CA PHE A 433 -10.41 7.48 44.88
C PHE A 433 -11.54 8.27 44.22
N TYR A 434 -11.19 8.93 43.13
CA TYR A 434 -12.11 9.59 42.24
C TYR A 434 -12.20 8.80 40.93
N HIS A 435 -13.42 8.52 40.50
CA HIS A 435 -13.73 7.84 39.25
C HIS A 435 -14.44 8.79 38.31
N GLN A 436 -14.01 8.83 37.05
CA GLN A 436 -14.61 9.69 36.04
C GLN A 436 -14.68 8.98 34.70
N LEU A 437 -15.85 9.06 34.06
CA LEU A 437 -16.07 8.50 32.74
C LEU A 437 -15.28 9.29 31.69
N ARG A 438 -14.57 8.56 30.83
CA ARG A 438 -13.69 9.11 29.80
C ARG A 438 -13.84 8.35 28.50
N VAL A 439 -13.60 9.04 27.39
CA VAL A 439 -13.52 8.41 26.07
C VAL A 439 -12.23 7.62 25.97
N GLY A 440 -12.39 6.32 25.74
CA GLY A 440 -11.36 5.31 25.56
C GLY A 440 -10.90 5.21 24.11
N ARG A 441 -10.50 3.99 23.73
CA ARG A 441 -10.11 3.69 22.35
C ARG A 441 -11.32 3.83 21.43
N ILE A 442 -11.12 4.48 20.29
CA ILE A 442 -12.11 4.56 19.21
C ILE A 442 -11.67 3.60 18.10
N THR A 443 -12.62 2.80 17.62
CA THR A 443 -12.50 1.90 16.47
C THR A 443 -13.59 2.25 15.47
N GLU A 444 -13.50 1.74 14.24
CA GLU A 444 -14.48 2.02 13.18
C GLU A 444 -15.93 1.73 13.62
N ASP A 445 -16.12 0.68 14.44
CA ASP A 445 -17.45 0.22 14.83
C ASP A 445 -17.93 0.72 16.21
N LYS A 446 -17.02 1.25 17.04
CA LYS A 446 -17.36 1.65 18.43
C LYS A 446 -16.35 2.61 19.05
N ALA A 447 -16.87 3.49 19.92
CA ALA A 447 -16.08 4.24 20.90
C ALA A 447 -16.22 3.58 22.28
N GLU A 448 -15.11 3.19 22.89
CA GLU A 448 -15.12 2.61 24.23
C GLU A 448 -15.19 3.72 25.29
N LEU A 449 -15.95 3.51 26.36
CA LEU A 449 -15.97 4.40 27.52
C LEU A 449 -15.41 3.63 28.72
N PHE A 450 -14.59 4.29 29.52
CA PHE A 450 -14.00 3.69 30.71
C PHE A 450 -13.92 4.70 31.86
N ASN A 451 -13.82 4.18 33.08
CA ASN A 451 -13.64 5.01 34.28
C ASN A 451 -12.14 5.17 34.58
N VAL A 452 -11.63 6.40 34.44
CA VAL A 452 -10.29 6.72 34.91
C VAL A 452 -10.27 6.74 36.45
N ILE A 453 -9.21 6.20 37.05
CA ILE A 453 -9.03 6.15 38.50
C ILE A 453 -7.95 7.14 38.89
N LYS A 454 -8.27 8.05 39.82
CA LYS A 454 -7.31 9.02 40.37
C LYS A 454 -7.44 9.13 41.88
N PHE A 455 -6.44 9.71 42.54
CA PHE A 455 -6.66 10.23 43.88
C PHE A 455 -7.51 11.49 43.82
N ARG A 456 -8.40 11.65 44.80
CA ARG A 456 -9.27 12.81 44.89
C ARG A 456 -8.44 14.07 45.19
N THR A 457 -8.63 15.10 44.36
CA THR A 457 -7.94 16.40 44.47
C THR A 457 -8.88 17.59 44.63
N MET A 458 -10.20 17.35 44.59
CA MET A 458 -11.26 18.35 44.75
C MET A 458 -12.19 17.96 45.89
N THR A 459 -12.97 18.91 46.40
CA THR A 459 -14.01 18.64 47.40
C THR A 459 -15.04 17.63 46.87
N HIS A 460 -15.60 16.83 47.77
CA HIS A 460 -16.67 15.90 47.40
C HIS A 460 -17.89 16.71 46.90
N ASN A 461 -18.49 16.31 45.77
CA ASN A 461 -19.58 17.03 45.09
C ASN A 461 -19.21 18.39 44.45
N ALA A 462 -17.92 18.63 44.17
CA ALA A 462 -17.44 19.87 43.55
C ALA A 462 -18.08 20.26 42.20
N GLU A 463 -18.74 19.33 41.50
CA GLU A 463 -19.36 19.56 40.19
C GLU A 463 -20.90 19.57 40.22
N ASN A 464 -21.53 19.37 41.40
CA ASN A 464 -23.00 19.27 41.50
C ASN A 464 -23.75 20.55 41.10
N GLN A 465 -23.08 21.71 41.14
CA GLN A 465 -23.68 23.02 40.79
C GLN A 465 -23.23 23.55 39.41
N SER A 466 -22.10 23.09 38.87
CA SER A 466 -21.48 23.66 37.66
C SER A 466 -21.45 22.72 36.45
N GLY A 467 -21.67 21.42 36.63
CA GLY A 467 -21.53 20.44 35.54
C GLY A 467 -20.06 20.23 35.12
N ALA A 468 -19.86 19.60 33.96
CA ALA A 468 -18.53 19.31 33.43
C ALA A 468 -17.87 20.56 32.83
N VAL A 469 -17.08 21.27 33.63
CA VAL A 469 -16.35 22.49 33.21
C VAL A 469 -14.84 22.26 33.30
N TRP A 470 -14.06 22.82 32.38
CA TRP A 470 -12.60 22.81 32.46
C TRP A 470 -12.13 23.42 33.79
N ALA A 471 -11.10 22.81 34.38
CA ALA A 471 -10.48 23.36 35.58
C ALA A 471 -9.67 24.62 35.18
N THR A 472 -9.96 25.74 35.81
CA THR A 472 -9.24 27.00 35.60
C THR A 472 -7.96 27.05 36.42
N GLN A 473 -7.02 27.95 36.07
CA GLN A 473 -5.91 28.26 36.98
C GLN A 473 -6.47 28.75 38.32
N ASN A 474 -5.95 28.20 39.43
CA ASN A 474 -6.40 28.44 40.80
C ASN A 474 -7.89 28.13 41.05
N ASP A 475 -8.41 27.04 40.48
CA ASP A 475 -9.78 26.59 40.69
C ASP A 475 -10.10 26.41 42.20
N PRO A 476 -11.13 27.13 42.72
CA PRO A 476 -11.47 27.13 44.15
C PRO A 476 -11.98 25.78 44.66
N ARG A 477 -12.33 24.86 43.75
CA ARG A 477 -12.79 23.50 44.08
C ARG A 477 -11.64 22.57 44.47
N ILE A 478 -10.39 22.94 44.20
CA ILE A 478 -9.19 22.13 44.49
C ILE A 478 -8.77 22.34 45.95
N THR A 479 -8.59 21.24 46.69
CA THR A 479 -8.17 21.31 48.09
C THR A 479 -6.67 21.62 48.23
N PRO A 480 -6.18 22.09 49.40
CA PRO A 480 -4.76 22.36 49.62
C PRO A 480 -3.85 21.15 49.33
N ILE A 481 -4.20 19.96 49.80
CA ILE A 481 -3.45 18.73 49.47
C ILE A 481 -3.67 18.38 47.99
N GLY A 482 -4.86 18.61 47.45
CA GLY A 482 -5.17 18.41 46.04
C GLY A 482 -4.26 19.20 45.10
N ARG A 483 -3.91 20.44 45.45
CA ARG A 483 -2.93 21.27 44.72
C ARG A 483 -1.55 20.61 44.69
N PHE A 484 -1.08 20.11 45.83
CA PHE A 484 0.19 19.40 45.91
C PHE A 484 0.20 18.13 45.03
N LEU A 485 -0.87 17.33 45.11
CA LEU A 485 -1.00 16.09 44.32
C LEU A 485 -1.01 16.37 42.81
N ARG A 486 -1.72 17.40 42.35
CA ARG A 486 -1.75 17.79 40.92
C ARG A 486 -0.41 18.34 40.44
N ALA A 487 0.25 19.18 41.24
CA ALA A 487 1.54 19.76 40.89
C ALA A 487 2.64 18.70 40.73
N THR A 488 2.56 17.62 41.51
CA THR A 488 3.49 16.49 41.47
C THR A 488 3.01 15.33 40.60
N ARG A 489 1.80 15.42 40.02
CA ARG A 489 1.10 14.35 39.28
C ARG A 489 0.91 13.05 40.08
N LEU A 490 1.04 13.11 41.40
CA LEU A 490 0.79 11.97 42.28
C LEU A 490 -0.68 11.55 42.26
N ASP A 491 -1.59 12.46 41.87
CA ASP A 491 -3.00 12.14 41.72
C ASP A 491 -3.30 11.12 40.61
N GLU A 492 -2.40 10.99 39.63
CA GLU A 492 -2.56 10.12 38.47
C GLU A 492 -1.99 8.70 38.66
N LEU A 493 -1.30 8.42 39.78
CA LEU A 493 -0.72 7.10 40.08
C LEU A 493 -1.73 5.93 40.02
N PRO A 494 -2.99 6.08 40.47
CA PRO A 494 -3.96 4.99 40.36
C PRO A 494 -4.29 4.57 38.93
N GLN A 495 -3.96 5.38 37.92
CA GLN A 495 -4.17 5.04 36.51
C GLN A 495 -3.28 3.89 36.03
N PHE A 496 -2.23 3.49 36.77
CA PHE A 496 -1.51 2.24 36.47
C PHE A 496 -2.46 1.04 36.47
N ILE A 497 -3.52 1.05 37.29
CA ILE A 497 -4.57 0.02 37.28
C ILE A 497 -5.31 0.01 35.93
N ASN A 498 -5.65 1.18 35.38
CA ASN A 498 -6.29 1.29 34.07
C ASN A 498 -5.39 0.78 32.94
N VAL A 499 -4.08 1.04 33.02
CA VAL A 499 -3.13 0.51 32.04
C VAL A 499 -3.05 -1.01 32.13
N LEU A 500 -2.96 -1.57 33.34
CA LEU A 500 -2.93 -3.02 33.54
C LEU A 500 -4.22 -3.71 33.07
N ARG A 501 -5.40 -3.10 33.31
CA ARG A 501 -6.70 -3.57 32.79
C ARG A 501 -6.83 -3.51 31.27
N GLY A 502 -6.09 -2.64 30.62
CA GLY A 502 -6.09 -2.47 29.17
C GLY A 502 -6.96 -1.32 28.65
N ASP A 503 -7.53 -0.53 29.56
CA ASP A 503 -8.32 0.67 29.25
C ASP A 503 -7.42 1.80 28.73
N MET A 504 -6.17 1.86 29.22
CA MET A 504 -5.19 2.91 28.92
C MET A 504 -3.82 2.33 28.50
N SER A 505 -2.98 3.21 27.98
CA SER A 505 -1.54 3.04 27.77
C SER A 505 -0.78 3.98 28.72
N LEU A 506 0.51 3.75 28.97
CA LEU A 506 1.31 4.73 29.69
C LEU A 506 1.42 6.05 28.91
N ILE A 507 1.61 5.91 27.59
CA ILE A 507 1.83 7.03 26.68
C ILE A 507 0.85 6.94 25.52
N GLY A 508 0.11 8.02 25.32
CA GLY A 508 -0.91 8.14 24.28
C GLY A 508 -1.67 9.46 24.42
N PRO A 509 -2.59 9.77 23.48
CA PRO A 509 -3.44 10.95 23.60
C PRO A 509 -4.20 10.95 24.93
N ARG A 510 -4.32 12.11 25.57
CA ARG A 510 -5.00 12.20 26.86
C ARG A 510 -6.52 12.02 26.66
N PRO A 511 -7.21 11.20 27.47
CA PRO A 511 -8.62 10.91 27.26
C PRO A 511 -9.51 12.09 27.71
N GLU A 512 -10.48 12.44 26.88
CA GLU A 512 -11.40 13.56 27.13
C GLU A 512 -12.73 13.08 27.75
N ARG A 513 -13.48 14.02 28.35
CA ARG A 513 -14.80 13.74 28.91
C ARG A 513 -15.82 13.58 27.76
N PRO A 514 -16.67 12.53 27.78
CA PRO A 514 -17.67 12.34 26.73
C PRO A 514 -18.58 13.55 26.53
N GLU A 515 -18.92 14.24 27.63
CA GLU A 515 -19.78 15.43 27.62
C GLU A 515 -19.15 16.60 26.86
N MET A 516 -17.81 16.68 26.80
CA MET A 516 -17.08 17.75 26.12
C MET A 516 -16.74 17.41 24.67
N CYS A 517 -16.73 16.12 24.33
CA CYS A 517 -16.38 15.66 22.99
C CYS A 517 -17.39 16.11 21.92
N GLY A 518 -18.68 16.21 22.26
CA GLY A 518 -19.72 16.66 21.33
C GLY A 518 -19.48 18.08 20.85
N ASP A 519 -19.27 19.00 21.78
CA ASP A 519 -19.02 20.41 21.48
C ASP A 519 -17.71 20.60 20.69
N LEU A 520 -16.66 19.85 21.05
CA LEU A 520 -15.37 19.90 20.36
C LEU A 520 -15.42 19.29 18.96
N GLN A 521 -16.19 18.22 18.74
CA GLN A 521 -16.40 17.65 17.41
C GLN A 521 -17.18 18.61 16.49
N ASN A 522 -18.16 19.34 17.05
CA ASN A 522 -18.92 20.33 16.29
C ASN A 522 -18.07 21.56 15.94
N ALA A 523 -17.17 21.98 16.83
CA ALA A 523 -16.29 23.13 16.61
C ALA A 523 -15.06 22.79 15.73
N LEU A 524 -14.54 21.57 15.83
CA LEU A 524 -13.37 21.08 15.09
C LEU A 524 -13.71 19.74 14.41
N PRO A 525 -13.92 19.73 13.09
CA PRO A 525 -14.11 18.50 12.34
C PRO A 525 -12.99 17.50 12.61
N PHE A 526 -13.36 16.22 12.72
CA PHE A 526 -12.44 15.10 12.98
C PHE A 526 -11.77 15.10 14.36
N TYR A 527 -12.26 15.86 15.33
CA TYR A 527 -11.73 15.88 16.70
C TYR A 527 -11.67 14.49 17.35
N LEU A 528 -12.74 13.69 17.23
CA LEU A 528 -12.81 12.34 17.78
C LEU A 528 -11.84 11.38 17.08
N GLU A 529 -11.57 11.60 15.79
CA GLU A 529 -10.72 10.73 14.98
C GLU A 529 -9.24 10.83 15.35
N ARG A 530 -8.79 11.89 16.05
CA ARG A 530 -7.41 12.00 16.56
C ARG A 530 -6.98 10.82 17.47
N THR A 531 -7.95 10.11 18.06
CA THR A 531 -7.75 8.94 18.93
C THR A 531 -8.07 7.61 18.25
N ALA A 532 -8.39 7.62 16.95
CA ALA A 532 -8.75 6.42 16.21
C ALA A 532 -7.63 5.38 16.25
N GLY A 533 -7.96 4.17 16.67
CA GLY A 533 -7.03 3.05 16.78
C GLY A 533 -6.04 3.14 17.95
N LEU A 534 -6.00 4.24 18.70
CA LEU A 534 -5.05 4.49 19.79
C LEU A 534 -5.67 4.28 21.17
N ARG A 535 -4.91 3.71 22.11
CA ARG A 535 -5.30 3.73 23.53
C ARG A 535 -4.92 5.08 24.14
N PRO A 536 -5.78 5.66 24.98
CA PRO A 536 -5.45 6.90 25.68
C PRO A 536 -4.30 6.70 26.67
N GLY A 537 -3.49 7.75 26.85
CA GLY A 537 -2.31 7.76 27.71
C GLY A 537 -2.53 8.40 29.07
N ILE A 538 -1.72 8.01 30.06
CA ILE A 538 -1.54 8.78 31.31
C ILE A 538 -0.85 10.11 30.98
N THR A 539 0.21 10.04 30.16
CA THR A 539 0.89 11.18 29.56
C THR A 539 0.85 11.08 28.04
N GLY A 540 1.06 12.20 27.34
CA GLY A 540 0.97 12.27 25.88
C GLY A 540 1.83 13.37 25.28
N LEU A 541 2.05 13.31 23.97
CA LEU A 541 2.92 14.23 23.26
C LEU A 541 2.42 15.68 23.32
N ALA A 542 1.09 15.89 23.20
CA ALA A 542 0.48 17.20 23.36
C ALA A 542 0.70 17.75 24.79
N GLN A 543 0.49 16.89 25.79
CA GLN A 543 0.59 17.26 27.21
C GLN A 543 2.00 17.74 27.59
N VAL A 544 3.06 17.17 27.00
CA VAL A 544 4.44 17.57 27.30
C VAL A 544 4.96 18.76 26.50
N ASN A 545 4.30 19.13 25.39
CA ASN A 545 4.75 20.22 24.52
C ASN A 545 3.89 21.48 24.61
N GLN A 546 2.61 21.35 24.96
CA GLN A 546 1.64 22.43 24.85
C GLN A 546 1.01 22.84 26.20
N GLY A 547 0.84 21.92 27.15
CA GLY A 547 0.19 22.22 28.44
C GLY A 547 -1.33 22.02 28.40
N TYR A 548 -2.09 22.86 29.13
CA TYR A 548 -3.56 22.78 29.19
C TYR A 548 -4.24 23.58 28.07
N ASP A 549 -5.36 23.06 27.59
CA ASP A 549 -6.19 23.72 26.58
C ASP A 549 -6.95 24.90 27.20
N SER A 550 -6.76 26.11 26.67
CA SER A 550 -7.42 27.34 27.15
C SER A 550 -8.32 28.00 26.10
N CYS A 551 -8.07 27.72 24.81
CA CYS A 551 -8.85 28.19 23.67
C CYS A 551 -9.00 27.10 22.59
N LEU A 552 -9.84 27.33 21.58
CA LEU A 552 -10.03 26.38 20.47
C LEU A 552 -8.76 26.15 19.64
N ASP A 553 -7.90 27.15 19.48
CA ASP A 553 -6.62 27.00 18.77
C ASP A 553 -5.66 26.07 19.52
N ASP A 554 -5.72 26.05 20.85
CA ASP A 554 -4.98 25.07 21.64
C ASP A 554 -5.47 23.65 21.31
N VAL A 555 -6.78 23.45 21.27
CA VAL A 555 -7.37 22.15 20.93
C VAL A 555 -6.96 21.71 19.52
N LYS A 556 -6.86 22.64 18.57
CA LYS A 556 -6.39 22.37 17.20
C LYS A 556 -4.93 21.93 17.17
N ASN A 557 -4.05 22.60 17.93
CA ASN A 557 -2.64 22.21 18.05
C ASN A 557 -2.48 20.83 18.71
N LYS A 558 -3.31 20.52 19.70
CA LYS A 558 -3.35 19.21 20.37
C LYS A 558 -3.65 18.08 19.38
N ILE A 559 -4.59 18.27 18.45
CA ILE A 559 -4.89 17.29 17.39
C ILE A 559 -3.62 16.98 16.58
N ALA A 560 -2.85 17.99 16.20
CA ALA A 560 -1.62 17.82 15.43
C ALA A 560 -0.57 17.01 16.19
N TRP A 561 -0.41 17.25 17.50
CA TRP A 561 0.48 16.45 18.35
C TRP A 561 0.00 15.00 18.50
N ASP A 562 -1.30 14.78 18.66
CA ASP A 562 -1.88 13.43 18.76
C ASP A 562 -1.68 12.65 17.45
N HIS A 563 -1.80 13.31 16.29
CA HIS A 563 -1.48 12.72 14.98
C HIS A 563 0.02 12.45 14.82
N ALA A 564 0.88 13.37 15.23
CA ALA A 564 2.33 13.17 15.18
C ALA A 564 2.75 11.95 16.04
N TYR A 565 2.10 11.76 17.19
CA TYR A 565 2.28 10.56 18.01
C TYR A 565 1.78 9.30 17.29
N ALA A 566 0.59 9.36 16.67
CA ALA A 566 0.03 8.25 15.90
C ALA A 566 1.00 7.77 14.81
N VAL A 567 1.58 8.71 14.04
CA VAL A 567 2.56 8.42 12.99
C VAL A 567 3.81 7.76 13.53
N ALA A 568 4.30 8.16 14.72
CA ALA A 568 5.48 7.55 15.33
C ALA A 568 5.28 6.06 15.67
N LEU A 569 4.04 5.60 15.81
CA LEU A 569 3.70 4.18 16.05
C LEU A 569 3.80 3.31 14.78
N GLY A 570 4.03 3.92 13.61
CA GLY A 570 4.21 3.20 12.34
C GLY A 570 5.48 2.34 12.27
N SER A 571 6.44 2.53 13.19
CA SER A 571 7.68 1.74 13.27
C SER A 571 8.11 1.51 14.72
N PRO A 572 8.57 0.29 15.10
CA PRO A 572 9.01 0.00 16.47
C PRO A 572 10.11 0.94 16.98
N LEU A 573 11.07 1.31 16.11
CA LEU A 573 12.19 2.17 16.51
C LEU A 573 11.74 3.63 16.72
N GLN A 574 10.82 4.12 15.89
CA GLN A 574 10.27 5.47 16.00
C GLN A 574 9.39 5.59 17.24
N TRP A 575 8.55 4.59 17.49
CA TRP A 575 7.76 4.49 18.72
C TRP A 575 8.65 4.55 19.96
N LEU A 576 9.67 3.69 20.03
CA LEU A 576 10.55 3.63 21.20
C LEU A 576 11.23 4.97 21.46
N ARG A 577 11.72 5.64 20.40
CA ARG A 577 12.33 6.97 20.52
C ARG A 577 11.34 8.03 21.00
N MET A 578 10.10 7.98 20.48
CA MET A 578 9.04 8.92 20.87
C MET A 578 8.61 8.72 22.32
N ASP A 579 8.36 7.48 22.74
CA ASP A 579 7.97 7.15 24.11
C ASP A 579 9.10 7.53 25.10
N ALA A 580 10.36 7.26 24.76
CA ALA A 580 11.51 7.69 25.57
C ALA A 580 11.59 9.24 25.70
N TYR A 581 11.34 9.97 24.62
CA TYR A 581 11.28 11.43 24.63
C TYR A 581 10.17 11.95 25.54
N ILE A 582 8.96 11.39 25.43
CA ILE A 582 7.81 11.81 26.24
C ILE A 582 8.04 11.48 27.71
N ILE A 583 8.62 10.32 28.05
CA ILE A 583 8.98 9.97 29.43
C ILE A 583 9.95 11.00 30.01
N PHE A 584 11.04 11.29 29.29
CA PHE A 584 12.04 12.24 29.76
C PHE A 584 11.44 13.63 30.01
N LYS A 585 10.63 14.13 29.05
CA LYS A 585 9.93 15.41 29.18
C LYS A 585 8.92 15.40 30.34
N THR A 586 8.19 14.31 30.53
CA THR A 586 7.22 14.16 31.63
C THR A 586 7.92 14.27 32.99
N VAL A 587 9.03 13.55 33.18
CA VAL A 587 9.83 13.62 34.42
C VAL A 587 10.36 15.04 34.63
N HIS A 588 10.90 15.67 33.58
CA HIS A 588 11.40 17.05 33.66
C HIS A 588 10.31 18.05 34.09
N ILE A 589 9.09 17.92 33.54
CA ILE A 589 7.95 18.78 33.91
C ILE A 589 7.51 18.54 35.36
N MET A 590 7.46 17.28 35.79
CA MET A 590 7.11 16.91 37.18
C MET A 590 8.10 17.50 38.18
N VAL A 591 9.41 17.38 37.92
CA VAL A 591 10.45 17.95 38.79
C VAL A 591 10.41 19.49 38.79
N SER A 592 10.17 20.09 37.63
CA SER A 592 10.12 21.55 37.48
C SER A 592 8.81 22.18 37.98
N LYS A 593 7.81 21.38 38.36
CA LYS A 593 6.46 21.81 38.77
C LYS A 593 5.75 22.74 37.78
N ARG A 594 6.15 22.75 36.49
CA ARG A 594 5.61 23.63 35.42
C ARG A 594 4.28 23.14 34.85
N GLY A 595 3.53 22.38 35.63
CA GLY A 595 2.38 21.62 35.17
C GLY A 595 1.02 22.23 35.48
N GLN A 596 0.96 23.47 36.00
CA GLN A 596 -0.25 24.27 36.25
C GLN A 596 0.05 25.76 36.12
#